data_AF-A0A4D4JDP3-F1
#
_entry.id   AF-A0A4D4JDP3-F1
#
_cell.length_a   1.000
_cell.length_b   1.000
_cell.length_c   1.000
_cell.angle_alpha   90.00
_cell.angle_beta   90.00
_cell.angle_gamma   90.00
#
_symmetry.space_group_name_H-M   'P 1'
#
loop_
_entity.id
_entity.type
_entity.pdbx_description
1 polymer ?
#
loop_
_entity_poly.entity_id
_entity_poly.type
_entity_poly.pdbx_seq_one_letter_code
_entity_poly.pdbx_strand_id
1 'polypeptide(L)'
;MTRGVLLAVSDTPLAVRDLTAGEAARLAERRSPRGRRLWLTARHALRRALLATGRPADTAAYRFPNRIASLSYAGDLAVAAVLTGDVGAVAGVGVDVEVGRYPEPRTAPLFLTGPELSWWDGAPAARRGAELLRLWTVKEALFKADPGNAGRTLRHYATDRPAARRGRATRPGAEFRYASLALPRGALTVALGLSPSHEGNAMREIDFDSVAKHVSSLISVPVERLGPDVTIAEVVPDSFTLVEVSVDLQEEFDVVLRQQDLREMHTLGDLVSLLRTRQAEQVAS
;
A
#
# COMPACT_ATOMS: atom_id res chain seq x y z
N MET A 1 23.29 7.17 4.16
CA MET A 1 22.12 7.76 4.84
C MET A 1 21.40 6.67 5.61
N THR A 2 20.92 6.96 6.82
CA THR A 2 20.13 6.01 7.62
C THR A 2 18.82 5.67 6.90
N ARG A 3 18.52 4.37 6.78
CA ARG A 3 17.23 3.89 6.26
C ARG A 3 16.13 4.25 7.26
N GLY A 4 15.05 4.86 6.80
CA GLY A 4 13.98 5.30 7.70
C GLY A 4 12.91 6.14 7.04
N VAL A 5 12.12 6.80 7.89
CA VAL A 5 11.07 7.74 7.48
C VAL A 5 11.38 9.09 8.11
N LEU A 6 11.55 10.12 7.29
CA LEU A 6 11.63 11.50 7.74
C LEU A 6 10.23 12.08 7.82
N LEU A 7 9.90 12.68 8.96
CA LEU A 7 8.66 13.41 9.17
C LEU A 7 8.92 14.91 9.14
N ALA A 8 8.08 15.65 8.42
CA ALA A 8 8.03 17.10 8.51
C ALA A 8 6.61 17.53 8.86
N VAL A 9 6.50 18.54 9.71
CA VAL A 9 5.22 19.11 10.14
C VAL A 9 5.12 20.57 9.69
N SER A 10 3.90 21.03 9.44
CA SER A 10 3.63 22.44 9.16
C SER A 10 2.26 22.82 9.68
N ASP A 11 2.15 24.01 10.27
CA ASP A 11 0.92 24.71 10.61
C ASP A 11 0.72 25.99 9.76
N THR A 12 1.72 26.32 8.96
CA THR A 12 1.76 27.47 8.06
C THR A 12 1.57 27.03 6.61
N PRO A 13 0.72 27.73 5.83
CA PRO A 13 0.55 27.44 4.43
C PRO A 13 1.79 27.83 3.63
N LEU A 14 2.11 27.05 2.60
CA LEU A 14 3.08 27.44 1.59
C LEU A 14 2.63 28.74 0.90
N ALA A 15 3.54 29.69 0.69
CA ALA A 15 3.17 30.93 0.03
C ALA A 15 2.83 30.67 -1.45
N VAL A 16 1.75 31.29 -1.95
CA VAL A 16 1.28 31.08 -3.34
C VAL A 16 2.34 31.46 -4.37
N ARG A 17 3.18 32.46 -4.07
CA ARG A 17 4.31 32.87 -4.92
C ARG A 17 5.41 31.83 -5.04
N ASP A 18 5.48 30.88 -4.11
CA ASP A 18 6.51 29.83 -4.08
C ASP A 18 6.02 28.53 -4.75
N LEU A 19 4.82 28.51 -5.35
CA LEU A 19 4.30 27.33 -6.03
C LEU A 19 5.00 27.12 -7.36
N THR A 20 5.29 25.85 -7.67
CA THR A 20 5.60 25.43 -9.03
C THR A 20 4.36 25.54 -9.92
N ALA A 21 4.55 25.47 -11.25
CA ALA A 21 3.44 25.48 -12.20
C ALA A 21 2.45 24.31 -11.94
N GLY A 22 2.96 23.11 -11.64
CA GLY A 22 2.13 21.95 -11.33
C GLY A 22 1.32 22.14 -10.05
N GLU A 23 1.93 22.72 -9.01
CA GLU A 23 1.23 23.02 -7.76
C GLU A 23 0.18 24.13 -7.92
N ALA A 24 0.48 25.18 -8.70
CA ALA A 24 -0.47 26.24 -8.99
C ALA A 24 -1.70 25.72 -9.73
N ALA A 25 -1.51 24.83 -10.72
CA ALA A 25 -2.61 24.18 -11.43
C ALA A 25 -3.50 23.35 -10.47
N ARG A 26 -2.89 22.54 -9.60
CA ARG A 26 -3.62 21.74 -8.59
C ARG A 26 -4.35 22.61 -7.56
N LEU A 27 -3.80 23.77 -7.22
CA LEU A 27 -4.45 24.71 -6.31
C LEU A 27 -5.67 25.37 -6.97
N ALA A 28 -5.62 25.65 -8.28
CA ALA A 28 -6.74 26.25 -9.02
C ALA A 28 -8.01 25.38 -9.00
N GLU A 29 -7.85 24.05 -8.94
CA GLU A 29 -8.97 23.10 -8.80
C GLU A 29 -9.72 23.23 -7.45
N ARG A 30 -9.12 23.89 -6.44
CA ARG A 30 -9.68 24.01 -5.09
C ARG A 30 -10.53 25.28 -4.94
N ARG A 31 -11.84 25.09 -4.75
CA ARG A 31 -12.84 26.18 -4.68
C ARG A 31 -12.95 26.85 -3.31
N SER A 32 -12.79 26.12 -2.20
CA SER A 32 -13.01 26.69 -0.86
C SER A 32 -11.74 27.32 -0.26
N PRO A 33 -11.82 28.51 0.39
CA PRO A 33 -10.68 29.12 1.05
C PRO A 33 -10.03 28.19 2.09
N ARG A 34 -10.85 27.49 2.87
CA ARG A 34 -10.39 26.49 3.85
C ARG A 34 -9.65 25.33 3.17
N GLY A 35 -10.21 24.77 2.10
CA GLY A 35 -9.57 23.68 1.34
C GLY A 35 -8.23 24.10 0.72
N ARG A 36 -8.15 25.34 0.22
CA ARG A 36 -6.91 25.93 -0.29
C ARG A 36 -5.84 26.07 0.81
N ARG A 37 -6.20 26.61 1.98
CA ARG A 37 -5.29 26.74 3.13
C ARG A 37 -4.75 25.38 3.60
N LEU A 38 -5.63 24.39 3.76
CA LEU A 38 -5.25 23.04 4.17
C LEU A 38 -4.30 22.38 3.16
N TRP A 39 -4.63 22.50 1.87
CA TRP A 39 -3.80 21.98 0.80
C TRP A 39 -2.41 22.62 0.80
N LEU A 40 -2.32 23.96 0.91
CA LEU A 40 -1.04 24.67 0.98
C LEU A 40 -0.20 24.29 2.21
N THR A 41 -0.86 24.07 3.35
CA THR A 41 -0.19 23.66 4.60
C THR A 41 0.39 22.25 4.46
N ALA A 42 -0.37 21.33 3.85
CA ALA A 42 0.13 19.99 3.54
C ALA A 42 1.27 19.98 2.51
N ARG A 43 1.21 20.85 1.49
CA ARG A 43 2.33 21.00 0.53
C ARG A 43 3.56 21.59 1.18
N HIS A 44 3.41 22.50 2.13
CA HIS A 44 4.55 23.03 2.88
C HIS A 44 5.26 21.92 3.67
N ALA A 45 4.51 21.10 4.41
CA ALA A 45 5.07 19.96 5.14
C ALA A 45 5.79 18.99 4.20
N LEU A 46 5.16 18.62 3.08
CA LEU A 46 5.75 17.70 2.10
C LEU A 46 7.01 18.26 1.46
N ARG A 47 7.00 19.53 1.02
CA ARG A 47 8.16 20.17 0.41
C ARG A 47 9.36 20.18 1.37
N ARG A 48 9.14 20.49 2.65
CA ARG A 48 10.18 20.44 3.68
C ARG A 48 10.79 19.04 3.81
N ALA A 49 9.96 18.00 3.84
CA ALA A 49 10.45 16.62 3.91
C ALA A 49 11.22 16.19 2.65
N LEU A 50 10.74 16.57 1.46
CA LEU A 50 11.42 16.25 0.20
C LEU A 50 12.78 16.93 0.10
N LEU A 51 12.87 18.22 0.41
CA LEU A 51 14.13 18.97 0.44
C LEU A 51 15.12 18.36 1.44
N ALA A 52 14.67 18.02 2.65
CA ALA A 52 15.51 17.42 3.68
C ALA A 52 16.04 16.02 3.30
N THR A 53 15.40 15.35 2.33
CA THR A 53 15.82 14.03 1.83
C THR A 53 16.51 14.10 0.47
N GLY A 54 16.81 15.30 -0.04
CA GLY A 54 17.47 15.50 -1.33
C GLY A 54 16.61 15.12 -2.53
N ARG A 55 15.28 15.06 -2.36
CA ARG A 55 14.33 14.69 -3.42
C ARG A 55 13.77 15.92 -4.14
N PRO A 56 13.28 15.77 -5.39
CA PRO A 56 12.61 16.85 -6.10
C PRO A 56 11.49 17.46 -5.26
N ALA A 57 11.53 18.79 -5.11
CA ALA A 57 10.67 19.54 -4.20
C ALA A 57 9.30 19.93 -4.80
N ASP A 58 9.09 19.70 -6.10
CA ASP A 58 7.79 19.87 -6.74
C ASP A 58 6.83 18.81 -6.21
N THR A 59 5.92 19.23 -5.32
CA THR A 59 5.00 18.31 -4.65
C THR A 59 3.88 17.82 -5.58
N ALA A 60 3.69 18.41 -6.76
CA ALA A 60 2.70 17.97 -7.73
C ALA A 60 3.13 16.71 -8.48
N ALA A 61 4.43 16.39 -8.50
CA ALA A 61 4.98 15.17 -9.07
C ALA A 61 4.60 13.90 -8.28
N TYR A 62 4.18 14.05 -7.02
CA TYR A 62 3.84 12.94 -6.14
C TYR A 62 2.33 12.70 -6.14
N ARG A 63 1.91 11.61 -6.78
CA ARG A 63 0.54 11.08 -6.72
C ARG A 63 0.40 10.14 -5.54
N PHE A 64 -0.74 10.16 -4.86
CA PHE A 64 -1.01 9.33 -3.68
C PHE A 64 -2.11 8.29 -3.99
N PRO A 65 -2.01 7.05 -3.45
CA PRO A 65 -0.91 6.53 -2.61
C PRO A 65 0.44 6.52 -3.34
N ASN A 66 1.55 6.65 -2.60
CA ASN A 66 2.87 6.78 -3.20
C ASN A 66 3.89 5.89 -2.46
N ARG A 67 4.84 5.35 -3.23
CA ARG A 67 5.96 4.57 -2.67
C ARG A 67 6.83 5.36 -1.70
N ILE A 68 7.07 6.63 -2.00
CA ILE A 68 8.14 7.43 -1.38
C ILE A 68 7.61 8.44 -0.37
N ALA A 69 6.42 8.98 -0.57
CA ALA A 69 5.88 10.07 0.23
C ALA A 69 4.43 9.85 0.65
N SER A 70 4.02 10.39 1.79
CA SER A 70 2.61 10.50 2.17
C SER A 70 2.39 11.82 2.90
N LEU A 71 1.14 12.29 2.91
CA LEU A 71 0.72 13.47 3.66
C LEU A 71 -0.61 13.23 4.36
N SER A 72 -0.81 13.90 5.49
CA SER A 72 -2.09 14.00 6.19
C SER A 72 -2.20 15.35 6.87
N TYR A 73 -3.41 15.75 7.22
CA TYR A 73 -3.67 16.99 7.95
C TYR A 73 -4.88 16.83 8.87
N ALA A 74 -4.84 17.50 10.02
CA ALA A 74 -5.96 17.60 10.95
C ALA A 74 -5.95 18.98 11.63
N GLY A 75 -7.10 19.66 11.58
CA GLY A 75 -7.18 21.06 11.98
C GLY A 75 -6.26 21.92 11.11
N ASP A 76 -5.39 22.70 11.75
CA ASP A 76 -4.37 23.51 11.07
C ASP A 76 -3.01 22.82 10.93
N LEU A 77 -2.84 21.61 11.48
CA LEU A 77 -1.60 20.85 11.41
C LEU A 77 -1.60 19.94 10.17
N ALA A 78 -0.50 19.96 9.42
CA ALA A 78 -0.19 18.98 8.40
C ALA A 78 1.11 18.25 8.70
N VAL A 79 1.17 16.98 8.32
CA VAL A 79 2.35 16.12 8.45
C VAL A 79 2.62 15.45 7.11
N ALA A 80 3.89 15.38 6.73
CA ALA A 80 4.35 14.58 5.61
C ALA A 80 5.40 13.56 6.08
N ALA A 81 5.36 12.38 5.47
CA ALA A 81 6.33 11.31 5.64
C ALA A 81 7.05 11.07 4.32
N VAL A 82 8.38 11.00 4.35
CA VAL A 82 9.21 10.70 3.17
C VAL A 82 10.28 9.67 3.53
N LEU A 83 10.43 8.64 2.70
CA LEU A 83 11.42 7.60 2.91
C LEU A 83 12.85 8.10 2.68
N THR A 84 13.76 7.73 3.60
CA THR A 84 15.19 8.01 3.53
C THR A 84 16.01 6.77 3.23
N GLY A 85 17.04 6.90 2.40
CA GLY A 85 17.91 5.80 1.99
C GLY A 85 17.28 4.87 0.95
N ASP A 86 17.83 3.66 0.85
CA ASP A 86 17.36 2.59 -0.03
C ASP A 86 16.09 1.93 0.52
N VAL A 87 15.09 1.77 -0.35
CA VAL A 87 13.69 1.43 -0.05
C VAL A 87 13.20 0.20 -0.83
N GLY A 88 14.11 -0.67 -1.27
CA GLY A 88 13.80 -1.85 -2.09
C GLY A 88 12.62 -2.69 -1.58
N ALA A 89 12.53 -2.90 -0.26
CA ALA A 89 11.48 -3.70 0.38
C ALA A 89 10.18 -2.96 0.73
N VAL A 90 10.04 -1.67 0.36
CA VAL A 90 8.84 -0.86 0.67
C VAL A 90 8.04 -0.61 -0.61
N ALA A 91 6.78 -1.04 -0.61
CA ALA A 91 5.81 -0.81 -1.68
C ALA A 91 5.09 0.54 -1.55
N GLY A 92 4.91 1.03 -0.31
CA GLY A 92 4.18 2.26 -0.03
C GLY A 92 4.50 2.87 1.32
N VAL A 93 4.31 4.18 1.45
CA VAL A 93 4.35 4.87 2.74
C VAL A 93 3.03 5.56 2.99
N GLY A 94 2.59 5.55 4.24
CA GLY A 94 1.38 6.22 4.69
C GLY A 94 1.63 6.97 5.97
N VAL A 95 1.00 8.13 6.11
CA VAL A 95 0.99 8.90 7.35
C VAL A 95 -0.42 9.37 7.62
N ASP A 96 -0.80 9.33 8.89
CA ASP A 96 -2.05 9.91 9.33
C ASP A 96 -1.91 10.63 10.67
N VAL A 97 -2.58 11.78 10.79
CA VAL A 97 -2.58 12.60 12.00
C VAL A 97 -4.01 13.02 12.29
N GLU A 98 -4.40 12.94 13.55
CA GLU A 98 -5.68 13.44 14.02
C GLU A 98 -5.49 14.18 15.35
N VAL A 99 -6.11 15.35 15.48
CA VAL A 99 -6.04 16.20 16.66
C VAL A 99 -7.40 16.79 17.03
N GLY A 100 -7.66 16.92 18.33
CA GLY A 100 -8.76 17.71 18.87
C GLY A 100 -10.13 17.02 18.92
N ARG A 101 -10.33 15.90 18.22
CA ARG A 101 -11.58 15.13 18.26
C ARG A 101 -11.32 13.63 18.34
N TYR A 102 -12.12 12.92 19.14
CA TYR A 102 -12.15 11.46 19.18
C TYR A 102 -13.28 10.92 18.29
N PRO A 103 -13.10 9.77 17.63
CA PRO A 103 -14.19 9.12 16.93
C PRO A 103 -15.30 8.73 17.93
N GLU A 104 -16.54 8.79 17.47
CA GLU A 104 -17.67 8.34 18.29
C GLU A 104 -17.62 6.81 18.41
N PRO A 105 -17.81 6.22 19.60
CA PRO A 105 -17.73 4.76 19.80
C PRO A 105 -18.56 3.94 18.80
N ARG A 106 -19.71 4.46 18.37
CA ARG A 106 -20.59 3.82 17.37
C ARG A 106 -19.96 3.65 15.98
N THR A 107 -18.89 4.37 15.67
CA THR A 107 -18.19 4.24 14.38
C THR A 107 -17.13 3.14 14.40
N ALA A 108 -16.75 2.61 15.58
CA ALA A 108 -15.73 1.58 15.71
C ALA A 108 -15.97 0.36 14.79
N PRO A 109 -17.20 -0.19 14.67
CA PRO A 109 -17.44 -1.35 13.80
C PRO A 109 -17.25 -1.08 12.30
N LEU A 110 -17.21 0.19 11.88
CA LEU A 110 -17.00 0.57 10.48
C LEU A 110 -15.54 0.40 10.04
N PHE A 111 -14.59 0.40 10.97
CA PHE A 111 -13.15 0.37 10.64
C PHE A 111 -12.32 -0.61 11.48
N LEU A 112 -12.87 -1.15 12.57
CA LEU A 112 -12.20 -2.19 13.36
C LEU A 112 -12.63 -3.60 12.93
N THR A 113 -11.68 -4.51 12.98
CA THR A 113 -11.93 -5.96 12.85
C THR A 113 -12.54 -6.54 14.13
N GLY A 114 -13.07 -7.76 14.07
CA GLY A 114 -13.61 -8.45 15.26
C GLY A 114 -12.60 -8.51 16.44
N PRO A 115 -11.35 -8.97 16.21
CA PRO A 115 -10.32 -8.99 17.26
C PRO A 115 -10.00 -7.60 17.84
N GLU A 116 -9.96 -6.56 17.00
CA GLU A 116 -9.71 -5.19 17.47
C GLU A 116 -10.87 -4.61 18.25
N LEU A 117 -12.11 -4.91 17.86
CA LEU A 117 -13.31 -4.53 18.61
C LEU A 117 -13.31 -5.18 19.99
N SER A 118 -13.03 -6.49 20.06
CA SER A 118 -12.97 -7.23 21.33
C SER A 118 -11.89 -6.65 22.26
N TRP A 119 -10.71 -6.34 21.72
CA TRP A 119 -9.66 -5.71 22.50
C TRP A 119 -10.04 -4.29 22.98
N TRP A 120 -10.62 -3.48 22.09
CA TRP A 120 -11.00 -2.10 22.42
C TRP A 120 -12.13 -2.06 23.46
N ASP A 121 -13.09 -2.97 23.38
CA ASP A 121 -14.16 -3.08 24.38
C ASP A 121 -13.60 -3.51 25.75
N GLY A 122 -12.56 -4.33 25.78
CA GLY A 122 -11.83 -4.66 27.01
C GLY A 122 -10.96 -3.52 27.58
N ALA A 123 -10.72 -2.43 26.85
CA ALA A 123 -9.83 -1.37 27.29
C ALA A 123 -10.45 -0.50 28.42
N PRO A 124 -9.64 0.04 29.35
CA PRO A 124 -10.13 0.94 30.40
C PRO A 124 -10.90 2.14 29.83
N ALA A 125 -12.06 2.46 30.42
CA ALA A 125 -12.95 3.53 29.93
C ALA A 125 -12.23 4.86 29.68
N ALA A 126 -11.31 5.25 30.59
CA ALA A 126 -10.50 6.46 30.49
C ALA A 126 -9.57 6.51 29.26
N ARG A 127 -9.25 5.34 28.67
CA ARG A 127 -8.36 5.22 27.51
C ARG A 127 -9.10 4.90 26.21
N ARG A 128 -10.35 4.43 26.26
CA ARG A 128 -11.10 3.97 25.08
C ARG A 128 -11.15 4.99 23.94
N GLY A 129 -11.36 6.27 24.25
CA GLY A 129 -11.38 7.33 23.23
C GLY A 129 -10.02 7.51 22.54
N ALA A 130 -8.94 7.58 23.32
CA ALA A 130 -7.58 7.73 22.80
C ALA A 130 -7.12 6.50 22.01
N GLU A 131 -7.48 5.29 22.46
CA GLU A 131 -7.16 4.06 21.73
C GLU A 131 -7.97 3.92 20.44
N LEU A 132 -9.25 4.35 20.44
CA LEU A 132 -10.07 4.35 19.23
C LEU A 132 -9.51 5.32 18.18
N LEU A 133 -9.12 6.53 18.61
CA LEU A 133 -8.45 7.50 17.74
C LEU A 133 -7.11 6.99 17.23
N ARG A 134 -6.32 6.33 18.09
CA ARG A 134 -5.05 5.72 17.66
C ARG A 134 -5.30 4.68 16.58
N LEU A 135 -6.21 3.73 16.80
CA LEU A 135 -6.52 2.71 15.81
C LEU A 135 -7.04 3.31 14.51
N TRP A 136 -7.87 4.36 14.57
CA TRP A 136 -8.27 5.13 13.38
C TRP A 136 -7.06 5.61 12.58
N THR A 137 -6.12 6.33 13.22
CA THR A 137 -4.92 6.82 12.53
C THR A 137 -4.04 5.68 12.01
N VAL A 138 -4.01 4.52 12.70
CA VAL A 138 -3.31 3.33 12.20
C VAL A 138 -3.96 2.82 10.93
N LYS A 139 -5.29 2.68 10.89
CA LYS A 139 -5.98 2.23 9.67
C LYS A 139 -5.79 3.18 8.49
N GLU A 140 -5.93 4.48 8.73
CA GLU A 140 -5.73 5.51 7.69
C GLU A 140 -4.30 5.50 7.15
N ALA A 141 -3.30 5.38 8.03
CA ALA A 141 -1.91 5.29 7.60
C ALA A 141 -1.67 4.01 6.78
N LEU A 142 -2.23 2.86 7.19
CA LEU A 142 -2.13 1.60 6.42
C LEU A 142 -2.79 1.72 5.05
N PHE A 143 -3.99 2.30 4.99
CA PHE A 143 -4.71 2.56 3.73
C PHE A 143 -3.91 3.46 2.79
N LYS A 144 -3.27 4.51 3.31
CA LYS A 144 -2.42 5.41 2.52
C LYS A 144 -1.11 4.76 2.06
N ALA A 145 -0.60 3.80 2.83
CA ALA A 145 0.60 3.03 2.53
C ALA A 145 0.37 1.89 1.52
N ASP A 146 -0.87 1.66 1.09
CA ASP A 146 -1.23 0.57 0.19
C ASP A 146 -1.51 1.07 -1.23
N PRO A 147 -0.63 0.76 -2.22
CA PRO A 147 -0.89 1.05 -3.63
C PRO A 147 -2.16 0.37 -4.17
N GLY A 148 -2.55 -0.78 -3.60
CA GLY A 148 -3.73 -1.57 -3.96
C GLY A 148 -4.98 -1.25 -3.13
N ASN A 149 -5.07 -0.04 -2.57
CA ASN A 149 -6.18 0.35 -1.70
C ASN A 149 -7.51 0.61 -2.42
N ALA A 150 -7.53 0.61 -3.76
CA ALA A 150 -8.73 0.81 -4.54
C ALA A 150 -9.81 -0.24 -4.19
N GLY A 151 -11.04 0.24 -3.93
CA GLY A 151 -12.16 -0.63 -3.52
C GLY A 151 -12.05 -1.18 -2.09
N ARG A 152 -11.04 -0.78 -1.31
CA ARG A 152 -10.86 -1.23 0.08
C ARG A 152 -11.47 -0.24 1.08
N THR A 153 -11.77 -0.75 2.27
CA THR A 153 -12.16 0.05 3.44
C THR A 153 -11.11 -0.12 4.53
N LEU A 154 -11.11 0.78 5.52
CA LEU A 154 -10.21 0.72 6.68
C LEU A 154 -10.29 -0.61 7.45
N ARG A 155 -11.46 -1.27 7.41
CA ARG A 155 -11.69 -2.54 8.09
C ARG A 155 -10.92 -3.72 7.48
N HIS A 156 -10.48 -3.62 6.22
CA HIS A 156 -9.72 -4.68 5.55
C HIS A 156 -8.28 -4.83 6.06
N TYR A 157 -7.76 -3.81 6.72
CA TYR A 157 -6.43 -3.85 7.33
C TYR A 157 -6.62 -4.37 8.76
N ALA A 158 -5.80 -5.29 9.23
CA ALA A 158 -5.89 -5.87 10.57
C ALA A 158 -4.55 -5.68 11.29
N THR A 159 -4.56 -5.20 12.54
CA THR A 159 -3.35 -5.15 13.36
C THR A 159 -3.17 -6.48 14.10
N ASP A 160 -1.94 -7.02 14.12
CA ASP A 160 -1.65 -8.29 14.82
C ASP A 160 -1.83 -8.15 16.34
N ARG A 161 -1.47 -6.97 16.87
CA ARG A 161 -1.51 -6.64 18.29
C ARG A 161 -2.15 -5.27 18.45
N PRO A 162 -3.48 -5.18 18.64
CA PRO A 162 -4.19 -3.91 18.71
C PRO A 162 -3.63 -2.96 19.78
N ALA A 163 -3.14 -3.49 20.91
CA ALA A 163 -2.51 -2.71 21.98
C ALA A 163 -1.14 -2.10 21.62
N ALA A 164 -0.46 -2.63 20.61
CA ALA A 164 0.90 -2.24 20.29
C ALA A 164 0.94 -0.90 19.57
N ARG A 165 1.80 0.01 20.04
CA ARG A 165 2.07 1.30 19.38
C ARG A 165 2.92 1.16 18.13
N ARG A 166 3.68 0.08 18.00
CA ARG A 166 4.42 -0.30 16.80
C ARG A 166 4.19 -1.77 16.55
N GLY A 167 4.05 -2.17 15.30
CA GLY A 167 3.72 -3.56 15.01
C GLY A 167 3.59 -3.87 13.54
N ARG A 168 3.06 -5.07 13.31
CA ARG A 168 2.69 -5.55 11.98
C ARG A 168 1.18 -5.41 11.82
N ALA A 169 0.80 -5.18 10.57
CA ALA A 169 -0.59 -5.26 10.17
C ALA A 169 -0.64 -5.96 8.81
N THR A 170 -1.79 -6.52 8.48
CA THR A 170 -1.99 -7.30 7.27
C THR A 170 -3.31 -6.94 6.62
N ARG A 171 -3.39 -7.18 5.32
CA ARG A 171 -4.63 -7.45 4.60
C ARG A 171 -4.38 -8.64 3.67
N PRO A 172 -5.41 -9.27 3.08
CA PRO A 172 -5.18 -10.29 2.06
C PRO A 172 -4.23 -9.75 0.97
N GLY A 173 -3.11 -10.43 0.74
CA GLY A 173 -2.08 -10.08 -0.25
C GLY A 173 -1.17 -8.89 0.09
N ALA A 174 -1.16 -8.37 1.33
CA ALA A 174 -0.18 -7.33 1.69
C ALA A 174 0.17 -7.32 3.19
N GLU A 175 1.45 -7.03 3.45
CA GLU A 175 1.98 -6.82 4.79
C GLU A 175 2.37 -5.37 5.04
N PHE A 176 2.28 -4.96 6.30
CA PHE A 176 2.63 -3.62 6.72
C PHE A 176 3.44 -3.62 8.01
N ARG A 177 4.17 -2.52 8.22
CA ARG A 177 4.69 -2.10 9.52
C ARG A 177 4.12 -0.75 9.85
N TYR A 178 3.81 -0.51 11.13
CA TYR A 178 3.37 0.79 11.58
C TYR A 178 4.04 1.20 12.88
N ALA A 179 4.09 2.50 13.13
CA ALA A 179 4.48 3.11 14.39
C ALA A 179 3.59 4.32 14.66
N SER A 180 3.07 4.39 15.88
CA SER A 180 2.11 5.39 16.34
C SER A 180 2.60 6.12 17.58
N LEU A 181 2.47 7.44 17.57
CA LEU A 181 2.83 8.35 18.64
C LEU A 181 1.57 8.98 19.21
N ALA A 182 1.48 9.05 20.54
CA ALA A 182 0.47 9.85 21.20
C ALA A 182 0.86 11.33 21.11
N LEU A 183 -0.11 12.17 20.76
CA LEU A 183 -0.02 13.62 20.86
C LEU A 183 -0.87 14.08 22.06
N PRO A 184 -0.62 15.27 22.64
CA PRO A 184 -1.37 15.75 23.81
C PRO A 184 -2.90 15.72 23.64
N ARG A 185 -3.39 15.90 22.40
CA ARG A 185 -4.82 15.83 22.06
C ARG A 185 -5.07 15.06 20.77
N GLY A 186 -4.29 14.02 20.51
CA GLY A 186 -4.33 13.36 19.21
C GLY A 186 -3.45 12.12 19.07
N ALA A 187 -3.33 11.65 17.84
CA ALA A 187 -2.42 10.59 17.46
C ALA A 187 -1.78 10.89 16.10
N LEU A 188 -0.56 10.40 15.91
CA LEU A 188 0.16 10.42 14.65
C LEU A 188 0.64 8.99 14.37
N THR A 189 0.33 8.46 13.20
CA THR A 189 0.79 7.14 12.78
C THR A 189 1.50 7.22 11.43
N VAL A 190 2.61 6.50 11.32
CA VAL A 190 3.29 6.19 10.07
C VAL A 190 3.15 4.71 9.79
N ALA A 191 2.89 4.36 8.54
CA ALA A 191 2.88 2.99 8.06
C ALA A 191 3.76 2.83 6.82
N LEU A 192 4.31 1.63 6.67
CA LEU A 192 5.04 1.15 5.51
C LEU A 192 4.29 -0.06 4.97
N GLY A 193 3.86 -0.01 3.73
CA GLY A 193 3.48 -1.19 2.96
C GLY A 193 4.76 -1.88 2.53
N LEU A 194 4.92 -3.14 2.89
CA LEU A 194 6.06 -3.92 2.51
C LEU A 194 5.81 -4.48 1.12
N SER A 195 6.81 -4.40 0.25
CA SER A 195 6.84 -5.30 -0.90
C SER A 195 6.80 -6.73 -0.35
N PRO A 196 6.15 -7.67 -1.05
CA PRO A 196 6.29 -9.08 -0.72
C PRO A 196 7.79 -9.33 -0.52
N SER A 197 8.15 -9.74 0.69
CA SER A 197 9.54 -9.96 1.03
C SER A 197 10.06 -10.97 0.02
N HIS A 198 10.97 -10.54 -0.85
CA HIS A 198 11.84 -11.44 -1.61
C HIS A 198 12.83 -12.16 -0.66
N GLU A 199 12.68 -12.01 0.66
CA GLU A 199 13.29 -12.92 1.63
C GLU A 199 12.57 -14.27 1.56
N GLY A 200 12.95 -15.08 0.58
CA GLY A 200 12.64 -16.50 0.57
C GLY A 200 12.01 -17.09 -0.69
N ASN A 201 11.83 -16.35 -1.79
CA ASN A 201 11.85 -17.04 -3.09
C ASN A 201 13.34 -17.25 -3.43
N ALA A 202 13.94 -18.31 -2.89
CA ALA A 202 14.76 -19.12 -3.78
C ALA A 202 13.90 -19.28 -5.04
N MET A 203 14.37 -18.84 -6.21
CA MET A 203 13.66 -18.99 -7.50
C MET A 203 12.76 -20.20 -7.38
N ARG A 204 11.44 -20.01 -7.24
CA ARG A 204 10.55 -21.17 -7.13
C ARG A 204 10.85 -21.97 -8.37
N GLU A 205 11.31 -23.19 -8.18
CA GLU A 205 11.56 -24.09 -9.27
C GLU A 205 10.24 -24.14 -10.03
N ILE A 206 10.25 -23.59 -11.24
CA ILE A 206 9.05 -23.55 -12.05
C ILE A 206 8.84 -25.00 -12.46
N ASP A 207 7.96 -25.71 -11.78
CA ASP A 207 7.53 -27.05 -12.14
C ASP A 207 6.04 -27.05 -12.50
N PHE A 208 5.63 -28.12 -13.17
CA PHE A 208 4.26 -28.24 -13.64
C PHE A 208 3.27 -28.21 -12.47
N ASP A 209 3.58 -28.90 -11.38
CA ASP A 209 2.71 -29.01 -10.21
C ASP A 209 2.45 -27.66 -9.54
N SER A 210 3.46 -26.80 -9.45
CA SER A 210 3.35 -25.46 -8.87
C SER A 210 2.50 -24.55 -9.74
N VAL A 211 2.72 -24.56 -11.07
CA VAL A 211 1.92 -23.78 -12.02
C VAL A 211 0.48 -24.29 -12.05
N ALA A 212 0.26 -25.61 -12.07
CA ALA A 212 -1.08 -26.22 -12.09
C ALA A 212 -1.88 -25.89 -10.82
N LYS A 213 -1.26 -25.96 -9.63
CA LYS A 213 -1.91 -25.54 -8.37
C LYS A 213 -2.30 -24.07 -8.38
N HIS A 214 -1.42 -23.21 -8.91
CA HIS A 214 -1.69 -21.78 -8.99
C HIS A 214 -2.83 -21.49 -9.97
N VAL A 215 -2.76 -22.01 -11.19
CA VAL A 215 -3.82 -21.90 -12.19
C VAL A 215 -5.16 -22.42 -11.65
N SER A 216 -5.16 -23.62 -11.03
CA SER A 216 -6.35 -24.21 -10.38
C SER A 216 -7.03 -23.26 -9.39
N SER A 217 -6.25 -22.52 -8.60
CA SER A 217 -6.78 -21.57 -7.63
C SER A 217 -7.47 -20.35 -8.25
N LEU A 218 -7.07 -19.97 -9.47
CA LEU A 218 -7.59 -18.79 -10.17
C LEU A 218 -8.88 -19.08 -10.94
N ILE A 219 -8.95 -20.24 -11.61
CA ILE A 219 -10.05 -20.59 -12.52
C ILE A 219 -11.04 -21.61 -11.94
N SER A 220 -10.86 -22.02 -10.68
CA SER A 220 -11.72 -23.01 -10.00
C SER A 220 -11.81 -24.38 -10.70
N VAL A 221 -10.79 -24.76 -11.48
CA VAL A 221 -10.66 -26.10 -12.06
C VAL A 221 -9.83 -26.95 -11.10
N PRO A 222 -10.28 -28.14 -10.67
CA PRO A 222 -9.50 -29.02 -9.79
C PRO A 222 -8.14 -29.37 -10.41
N VAL A 223 -7.08 -29.32 -9.59
CA VAL A 223 -5.69 -29.54 -10.07
C VAL A 223 -5.49 -30.91 -10.70
N GLU A 224 -6.28 -31.91 -10.29
CA GLU A 224 -6.26 -33.27 -10.82
C GLU A 224 -6.72 -33.35 -12.28
N ARG A 225 -7.38 -32.30 -12.78
CA ARG A 225 -7.82 -32.16 -14.18
C ARG A 225 -6.85 -31.37 -15.04
N LEU A 226 -5.77 -30.84 -14.45
CA LEU A 226 -4.76 -30.06 -15.16
C LEU A 226 -3.58 -30.96 -15.50
N GLY A 227 -3.35 -31.18 -16.79
CA GLY A 227 -2.21 -31.90 -17.34
C GLY A 227 -1.42 -31.02 -18.31
N PRO A 228 -0.18 -31.41 -18.67
CA PRO A 228 0.66 -30.63 -19.57
C PRO A 228 0.02 -30.41 -20.95
N ASP A 229 -0.75 -31.38 -21.43
CA ASP A 229 -1.41 -31.32 -22.74
C ASP A 229 -2.77 -30.60 -22.70
N VAL A 230 -3.25 -30.20 -21.53
CA VAL A 230 -4.51 -29.47 -21.41
C VAL A 230 -4.35 -28.11 -22.08
N THR A 231 -5.29 -27.78 -22.98
CA THR A 231 -5.21 -26.55 -23.74
C THR A 231 -5.60 -25.36 -22.87
N ILE A 232 -4.98 -24.21 -23.13
CA ILE A 232 -5.32 -22.96 -22.43
C ILE A 232 -6.80 -22.61 -22.65
N ALA A 233 -7.36 -22.91 -23.82
CA ALA A 233 -8.76 -22.65 -24.14
C ALA A 233 -9.76 -23.51 -23.34
N GLU A 234 -9.37 -24.69 -22.86
CA GLU A 234 -10.20 -25.55 -22.02
C GLU A 234 -10.25 -25.09 -20.55
N VAL A 235 -9.25 -24.30 -20.17
CA VAL A 235 -8.93 -23.90 -18.79
C VAL A 235 -9.33 -22.45 -18.56
N VAL A 236 -9.16 -21.62 -19.58
CA VAL A 236 -9.37 -20.19 -19.57
C VAL A 236 -10.45 -19.87 -20.60
N PRO A 237 -11.68 -19.50 -20.16
CA PRO A 237 -12.83 -19.39 -21.05
C PRO A 237 -12.76 -18.18 -22.00
N ASP A 238 -11.95 -17.17 -21.68
CA ASP A 238 -11.79 -15.97 -22.48
C ASP A 238 -10.41 -15.30 -22.34
N SER A 239 -10.12 -14.37 -23.25
CA SER A 239 -8.84 -13.64 -23.29
C SER A 239 -8.61 -12.72 -22.09
N PHE A 240 -9.65 -12.35 -21.34
CA PHE A 240 -9.52 -11.50 -20.16
C PHE A 240 -9.02 -12.31 -18.97
N THR A 241 -9.62 -13.48 -18.71
CA THR A 241 -9.11 -14.42 -17.71
C THR A 241 -7.67 -14.84 -18.01
N LEU A 242 -7.30 -14.94 -19.30
CA LEU A 242 -5.92 -15.25 -19.68
C LEU A 242 -4.93 -14.18 -19.21
N VAL A 243 -5.31 -12.90 -19.33
CA VAL A 243 -4.48 -11.78 -18.87
C VAL A 243 -4.38 -11.77 -17.36
N GLU A 244 -5.48 -12.01 -16.63
CA GLU A 244 -5.45 -12.10 -15.17
C GLU A 244 -4.53 -13.22 -14.68
N VAL A 245 -4.70 -14.42 -15.23
CA VAL A 245 -3.81 -15.56 -14.95
C VAL A 245 -2.35 -15.22 -15.30
N SER A 246 -2.12 -14.52 -16.41
CA SER A 246 -0.76 -14.12 -16.81
C SER A 246 -0.14 -13.08 -15.87
N VAL A 247 -0.91 -12.14 -15.35
CA VAL A 247 -0.42 -11.14 -14.38
C VAL A 247 -0.10 -11.82 -13.05
N ASP A 248 -1.00 -12.66 -12.56
CA ASP A 248 -0.80 -13.37 -11.30
C ASP A 248 0.42 -14.32 -11.38
N LEU A 249 0.63 -15.01 -12.50
CA LEU A 249 1.80 -15.85 -12.72
C LEU A 249 3.11 -15.04 -12.84
N GLN A 250 3.06 -13.86 -13.46
CA GLN A 250 4.23 -12.96 -13.50
C GLN A 250 4.61 -12.49 -12.10
N GLU A 251 3.61 -12.14 -11.27
CA GLU A 251 3.83 -11.75 -9.88
C GLU A 251 4.34 -12.92 -9.02
N GLU A 252 3.79 -14.12 -9.23
CA GLU A 252 4.12 -15.33 -8.47
C GLU A 252 5.53 -15.86 -8.77
N PHE A 253 5.93 -15.87 -10.04
CA PHE A 253 7.20 -16.45 -10.49
C PHE A 253 8.30 -15.43 -10.80
N ASP A 254 8.03 -14.13 -10.59
CA ASP A 254 8.93 -13.00 -10.84
C ASP A 254 9.46 -12.93 -12.29
N VAL A 255 8.61 -13.31 -13.24
CA VAL A 255 8.92 -13.28 -14.68
C VAL A 255 8.14 -12.18 -15.39
N VAL A 256 8.64 -11.72 -16.54
CA VAL A 256 7.91 -10.79 -17.41
C VAL A 256 7.45 -11.54 -18.66
N LEU A 257 6.13 -11.66 -18.82
CA LEU A 257 5.50 -12.23 -20.01
C LEU A 257 5.08 -11.11 -20.96
N ARG A 258 5.50 -11.20 -22.21
CA ARG A 258 5.12 -10.25 -23.26
C ARG A 258 3.83 -10.72 -23.92
N GLN A 259 3.11 -9.78 -24.53
CA GLN A 259 1.90 -10.11 -25.29
C GLN A 259 2.15 -11.09 -26.44
N GLN A 260 3.37 -11.09 -27.01
CA GLN A 260 3.76 -12.06 -28.03
C GLN A 260 3.87 -13.48 -27.45
N ASP A 261 4.41 -13.60 -26.23
CA ASP A 261 4.60 -14.88 -25.55
C ASP A 261 3.26 -15.59 -25.32
N LEU A 262 2.22 -14.82 -25.01
CA LEU A 262 0.87 -15.33 -24.79
C LEU A 262 0.19 -15.84 -26.07
N ARG A 263 0.68 -15.47 -27.27
CA ARG A 263 0.12 -15.92 -28.55
C ARG A 263 0.67 -17.27 -29.00
N GLU A 264 1.88 -17.60 -28.56
CA GLU A 264 2.60 -18.82 -28.95
C GLU A 264 2.31 -19.99 -27.98
N MET A 265 1.54 -19.72 -26.91
CA MET A 265 1.18 -20.68 -25.88
C MET A 265 -0.15 -21.36 -26.19
N HIS A 266 -0.15 -22.69 -26.32
CA HIS A 266 -1.35 -23.47 -26.63
C HIS A 266 -1.80 -24.35 -25.47
N THR A 267 -0.87 -24.82 -24.65
CA THR A 267 -1.09 -25.75 -23.55
C THR A 267 -0.54 -25.24 -22.22
N LEU A 268 -0.94 -25.86 -21.11
CA LEU A 268 -0.32 -25.59 -19.81
C LEU A 268 1.15 -26.01 -19.77
N GLY A 269 1.56 -27.02 -20.55
CA GLY A 269 2.97 -27.38 -20.72
C GLY A 269 3.79 -26.27 -21.39
N ASP A 270 3.21 -25.58 -22.38
CA ASP A 270 3.84 -24.44 -23.04
C ASP A 270 4.02 -23.27 -22.07
N LEU A 271 3.02 -23.02 -21.22
CA LEU A 271 3.07 -21.99 -20.18
C LEU A 271 4.24 -22.22 -19.22
N VAL A 272 4.37 -23.44 -18.70
CA VAL A 272 5.47 -23.81 -17.80
C VAL A 272 6.83 -23.62 -18.49
N SER A 273 6.94 -24.05 -19.75
CA SER A 273 8.17 -23.94 -20.54
C SER A 273 8.56 -22.48 -20.80
N LEU A 274 7.57 -21.63 -21.08
CA LEU A 274 7.72 -20.20 -21.28
C LEU A 274 8.18 -19.50 -19.99
N LEU A 275 7.52 -19.77 -18.86
CA LEU A 275 7.89 -19.22 -17.55
C LEU A 275 9.33 -19.59 -17.20
N ARG A 276 9.75 -20.85 -17.40
CA ARG A 276 11.14 -21.31 -17.22
C ARG A 276 12.12 -20.55 -18.10
N THR A 277 11.79 -20.36 -19.38
CA THR A 277 12.64 -19.67 -20.34
C THR A 277 12.86 -18.21 -19.91
N ARG A 278 11.79 -17.51 -19.53
CA ARG A 278 11.87 -16.11 -19.08
C ARG A 278 12.64 -15.96 -17.76
N GLN A 279 12.45 -16.89 -16.82
CA GLN A 279 13.23 -16.92 -15.57
C GLN A 279 14.73 -17.11 -15.85
N ALA A 280 15.10 -17.99 -16.78
CA ALA A 280 16.49 -18.20 -17.17
C ALA A 280 17.11 -16.97 -17.86
N GLU A 281 16.35 -16.27 -18.72
CA GLU A 281 16.81 -15.05 -19.38
C GLU A 281 17.06 -13.90 -18.39
N GLN A 282 16.21 -13.73 -17.37
CA GLN A 282 16.37 -12.70 -16.34
C GLN A 282 17.58 -12.94 -15.43
N VAL A 283 17.93 -14.21 -15.17
CA VAL A 283 19.13 -14.57 -14.41
C VAL A 283 20.41 -14.29 -15.21
N ALA A 284 20.33 -14.30 -16.54
CA ALA A 284 21.46 -14.07 -17.43
C ALA A 284 21.73 -12.58 -17.74
N SER A 285 20.81 -11.67 -17.39
CA SER A 285 20.87 -10.21 -17.66
C SER A 285 21.29 -9.40 -16.45
#